data_AF-A0A520MC34-F1
#
_entry.id   AF-A0A520MC34-F1
#
_cell.length_a   1.000
_cell.length_b   1.000
_cell.length_c   1.000
_cell.angle_alpha   90.00
_cell.angle_beta   90.00
_cell.angle_gamma   90.00
#
_symmetry.space_group_name_H-M   'P 1'
#
loop_
_entity.id
_entity.type
_entity.pdbx_description
1 polymer ?
#
loop_
_entity_poly.entity_id
_entity_poly.type
_entity_poly.pdbx_seq_one_letter_code
_entity_poly.pdbx_strand_id
1 'polypeptide(L)' 'MDNAWRMINDLVGNLTGVITGILGLGIVGSLAFGDMLGLDVIGNITALVSELANGGVVGLLVLAVLMSLLK' A
#
# COMPACT_ATOMS: atom_id res chain seq x y z
N MET A 1 25.80 13.02 -13.05
CA MET A 1 24.82 13.01 -11.95
C MET A 1 23.57 12.24 -12.34
N ASP A 2 23.17 12.25 -13.61
CA ASP A 2 22.01 11.52 -14.13
C ASP A 2 22.05 10.00 -13.90
N ASN A 3 23.22 9.36 -13.99
CA ASN A 3 23.36 7.93 -13.71
C ASN A 3 23.16 7.56 -12.23
N ALA A 4 23.54 8.44 -11.30
CA ALA A 4 23.34 8.20 -9.87
C ALA A 4 21.85 8.33 -9.52
N TRP A 5 21.17 9.34 -10.09
CA TRP A 5 19.72 9.49 -9.96
C TRP A 5 18.94 8.31 -10.57
N ARG A 6 19.37 7.82 -11.73
CA ARG A 6 18.78 6.61 -12.34
C ARG A 6 18.96 5.38 -11.46
N MET A 7 20.15 5.16 -10.93
CA MET A 7 20.43 4.04 -10.03
C MET A 7 19.59 4.09 -8.74
N ILE A 8 19.38 5.28 -8.18
CA ILE A 8 18.51 5.47 -7.02
C ILE A 8 17.05 5.18 -7.37
N ASN A 9 16.55 5.69 -8.50
CA ASN A 9 15.19 5.41 -8.95
C ASN A 9 14.97 3.93 -9.22
N ASP A 10 15.94 3.25 -9.83
CA ASP A 10 15.89 1.81 -10.09
C ASP A 10 15.90 1.02 -8.78
N LEU A 11 16.70 1.43 -7.79
CA LEU A 11 16.73 0.81 -6.47
C LEU A 11 15.40 1.02 -5.71
N VAL A 12 14.87 2.24 -5.69
CA VAL A 12 13.58 2.53 -5.04
C VAL A 12 12.46 1.77 -5.75
N GLY A 13 12.41 1.75 -7.08
CA GLY A 13 11.43 0.99 -7.84
C GLY A 13 11.47 -0.51 -7.53
N ASN A 14 12.66 -1.10 -7.48
CA ASN A 14 12.83 -2.51 -7.12
C ASN A 14 12.42 -2.81 -5.68
N LEU A 15 12.79 -1.94 -4.72
CA LEU A 15 12.40 -2.10 -3.31
C LEU A 15 10.90 -1.93 -3.10
N THR A 16 10.28 -0.95 -3.76
CA THR A 16 8.82 -0.79 -3.78
C THR A 16 8.15 -2.04 -4.35
N GLY A 17 8.67 -2.58 -5.46
CA GLY A 17 8.17 -3.82 -6.05
C GLY A 17 8.21 -5.00 -5.08
N VAL A 18 9.31 -5.17 -4.34
CA VAL A 18 9.44 -6.22 -3.32
C VAL A 18 8.44 -6.01 -2.18
N ILE A 19 8.32 -4.79 -1.66
CA ILE A 19 7.40 -4.46 -0.56
C ILE A 19 5.95 -4.68 -0.99
N THR A 20 5.54 -4.19 -2.16
CA THR A 20 4.20 -4.41 -2.70
C THR A 20 3.94 -5.91 -2.95
N GLY A 21 4.94 -6.66 -3.40
CA GLY A 21 4.86 -8.11 -3.54
C GLY A 21 4.61 -8.81 -2.19
N ILE A 22 5.33 -8.43 -1.14
CA ILE A 22 5.14 -8.97 0.22
C ILE A 22 3.75 -8.62 0.75
N LEU A 23 3.28 -7.38 0.56
CA LEU A 23 1.93 -6.98 0.94
C LEU A 23 0.86 -7.81 0.20
N GLY A 24 1.02 -8.01 -1.11
CA GLY A 24 0.12 -8.85 -1.90
C GLY A 24 0.12 -10.31 -1.44
N LEU A 25 1.29 -10.87 -1.15
CA LEU A 25 1.41 -12.21 -0.57
C LEU A 25 0.79 -12.29 0.83
N GLY A 26 0.87 -11.23 1.63
CA GLY A 26 0.20 -11.13 2.93
C GLY A 26 -1.33 -11.16 2.81
N ILE A 27 -1.91 -10.51 1.80
CA ILE A 27 -3.35 -10.55 1.51
C ILE A 27 -3.77 -11.96 1.07
N VAL A 28 -3.06 -12.55 0.11
CA VAL A 28 -3.39 -13.88 -0.41
C VAL A 28 -3.19 -14.95 0.66
N GLY A 29 -2.12 -14.86 1.45
CA GLY A 29 -1.83 -15.77 2.56
C GLY A 29 -2.88 -15.69 3.65
N SER A 30 -3.30 -14.47 4.03
CA SER A 30 -4.36 -14.27 5.04
C SER A 30 -5.72 -14.80 4.58
N LEU A 31 -6.05 -14.70 3.30
CA LEU A 31 -7.27 -15.31 2.74
C LEU A 31 -7.20 -16.84 2.69
N ALA A 32 -6.06 -17.42 2.30
CA ALA A 32 -5.93 -18.85 2.10
C ALA A 32 -5.81 -19.64 3.40
N PHE A 33 -5.18 -19.07 4.42
CA PHE A 33 -4.81 -19.79 5.64
C PHE A 33 -5.21 -19.09 6.93
N GLY A 34 -5.88 -17.94 6.86
CA GLY A 34 -6.19 -17.10 8.02
C GLY A 34 -4.98 -16.32 8.53
N ASP A 35 -5.03 -15.86 9.78
CA ASP A 35 -3.94 -15.08 10.40
C ASP A 35 -2.70 -15.95 10.69
N MET A 36 -1.89 -16.21 9.66
CA MET A 36 -0.72 -17.09 9.73
C MET A 36 0.55 -16.41 10.21
N LEU A 37 0.62 -15.08 10.12
CA LEU A 37 1.86 -14.32 10.34
C LEU A 37 1.71 -13.21 11.39
N GLY A 38 0.55 -13.10 12.05
CA GLY A 38 0.23 -11.96 12.91
C GLY A 38 0.17 -10.63 12.14
N LEU A 39 0.08 -10.71 10.82
CA LEU A 39 0.00 -9.57 9.91
C LEU A 39 -1.45 -9.49 9.41
N ASP A 40 -2.26 -8.72 10.13
CA ASP A 40 -3.65 -8.47 9.75
C ASP A 40 -3.73 -7.42 8.63
N VAL A 41 -3.31 -7.81 7.42
CA VAL A 41 -3.30 -6.91 6.26
C VAL A 41 -4.73 -6.53 5.87
N ILE A 42 -5.67 -7.46 5.96
CA ILE A 42 -7.08 -7.23 5.61
C ILE A 42 -7.72 -6.26 6.58
N GLY A 43 -7.53 -6.45 7.89
CA GLY A 43 -8.04 -5.55 8.92
C GLY A 43 -7.44 -4.15 8.80
N ASN A 44 -6.13 -4.04 8.55
CA ASN A 44 -5.48 -2.76 8.31
C ASN A 44 -6.07 -2.01 7.10
N ILE A 45 -6.27 -2.69 5.96
CA ILE A 45 -6.90 -2.09 4.78
C ILE A 45 -8.36 -1.70 5.06
N THR A 46 -9.11 -2.58 5.73
CA THR A 46 -10.52 -2.34 6.06
C THR A 46 -10.68 -1.17 7.03
N ALA A 47 -9.79 -1.03 8.02
CA ALA A 47 -9.77 0.10 8.93
C ALA A 47 -9.50 1.42 8.17
N LEU A 48 -8.52 1.43 7.27
CA LEU A 48 -8.19 2.58 6.43
C LEU A 48 -9.35 3.01 5.53
N VAL A 49 -10.02 2.04 4.90
CA VAL A 49 -11.22 2.28 4.08
C VAL A 49 -12.37 2.81 4.92
N SER A 50 -12.58 2.24 6.11
CA SER A 50 -13.63 2.66 7.05
C SER A 50 -13.39 4.09 7.53
N GLU A 51 -12.15 4.46 7.85
CA GLU A 51 -11.78 5.81 8.26
C GLU A 51 -12.03 6.83 7.14
N LEU A 52 -11.62 6.50 5.91
CA LEU A 52 -11.92 7.30 4.73
C LEU A 52 -13.42 7.43 4.45
N ALA A 53 -14.19 6.35 4.58
CA ALA A 53 -15.63 6.36 4.34
C ALA A 53 -16.38 7.18 5.41
N ASN A 54 -15.98 7.06 6.68
CA ASN A 54 -16.59 7.77 7.80
C ASN A 54 -16.18 9.25 7.89
N GLY A 55 -15.07 9.65 7.26
CA GLY A 55 -14.60 11.03 7.20
C GLY A 55 -15.44 11.97 6.30
N GLY A 56 -16.48 11.46 5.64
CA GLY A 56 -17.35 12.25 4.77
C GLY A 56 -16.58 12.91 3.62
N VAL A 57 -16.80 14.22 3.41
CA VAL A 57 -16.14 14.98 2.32
C VAL A 57 -14.62 15.01 2.49
N VAL A 58 -14.11 15.06 3.73
CA VAL A 58 -12.66 15.09 4.00
C VAL A 58 -12.01 13.77 3.58
N GLY A 59 -12.66 12.64 3.88
CA GLY A 59 -12.15 11.33 3.46
C GLY A 59 -12.07 11.19 1.93
N LEU A 60 -13.07 11.73 1.21
CA LEU A 60 -13.06 11.76 -0.26
C LEU A 60 -11.95 12.68 -0.82
N LEU A 61 -11.66 13.81 -0.15
CA LEU A 61 -10.55 14.68 -0.53
C LEU A 61 -9.20 14.00 -0.31
N VAL A 62 -9.02 13.31 0.82
CA VAL A 62 -7.81 12.53 1.10
C VAL A 62 -7.63 11.43 0.04
N LEU A 63 -8.71 10.72 -0.34
CA LEU A 63 -8.68 9.77 -1.46
C LEU A 63 -8.20 10.41 -2.77
N ALA A 64 -8.75 11.58 -3.12
CA ALA A 64 -8.36 12.28 -4.34
C ALA A 64 -6.88 12.69 -4.34
N VAL A 65 -6.36 13.14 -3.18
CA VAL A 65 -4.94 13.47 -3.01
C VAL A 65 -4.08 12.21 -3.12
N LEU A 66 -4.43 11.12 -2.43
CA LEU A 66 -3.70 9.85 -2.53
C LEU A 66 -3.66 9.32 -3.97
N MET A 67 -4.79 9.38 -4.68
CA MET A 67 -4.90 9.00 -6.10
C MET A 67 -4.10 9.91 -7.03
N SER A 68 -3.78 11.14 -6.61
CA SER A 68 -2.91 12.06 -7.35
C SER A 68 -1.42 11.80 -7.10
N LEU A 69 -1.06 11.23 -5.95
CA LEU A 69 0.32 10.91 -5.58
C LEU A 69 0.78 9.54 -6.09
N LEU A 70 -0.17 8.62 -6.28
CA LEU A 70 0.09 7.28 -6.82
C LEU A 70 0.10 7.22 -8.35
N LYS A 71 -0.14 8.35 -9.04
CA LYS A 71 0.03 8.52 -10.48
C LYS A 71 1.42 9.04 -10.78
#